data_AF-A0AA86QHD7-F1
#
_entry.id   AF-A0AA86QHD7-F1
#
_cell.length_a   1.000
_cell.length_b   1.000
_cell.length_c   1.000
_cell.angle_alpha   90.00
_cell.angle_beta   90.00
_cell.angle_gamma   90.00
#
_symmetry.space_group_name_H-M   'P 1'
#
loop_
_entity.id
_entity.type
_entity.pdbx_description
1 polymer ?
#
loop_
_entity_poly.entity_id
_entity_poly.type
_entity_poly.pdbx_seq_one_letter_code
_entity_poly.pdbx_strand_id
1 'polypeptide(L)'
;MKQLQILNLNKNKIESVNDLKFLVNITRLNLNSNNIEDITCLSKLKDLRELHLFKNRIVDISVVRNFRKLVILDVSKNKVINIDALQNLYLVKLNVSHNYISDFSPLQYRASVNTFHYKLFCRVLKITS
;
A
#
# COMPACT_ATOMS: atom_id res chain seq x y z
N MET A 1 -8.76 -13.49 25.75
CA MET A 1 -8.76 -12.07 25.31
C MET A 1 -8.84 -12.01 23.80
N LYS A 2 -9.81 -11.28 23.23
CA LYS A 2 -9.86 -11.05 21.77
C LYS A 2 -8.82 -9.97 21.44
N GLN A 3 -7.75 -10.35 20.74
CA GLN A 3 -6.78 -9.39 20.24
C GLN A 3 -7.38 -8.63 19.05
N LEU A 4 -7.06 -7.34 18.95
CA LEU A 4 -7.55 -6.49 17.87
C LEU A 4 -6.95 -6.96 16.52
N GLN A 5 -7.79 -7.50 15.64
CA GLN A 5 -7.37 -7.97 14.31
C GLN A 5 -7.65 -6.96 13.20
N ILE A 6 -8.60 -6.06 13.42
CA ILE A 6 -9.09 -5.10 12.44
C ILE A 6 -9.12 -3.74 13.11
N LEU A 7 -8.44 -2.76 12.51
CA LEU A 7 -8.44 -1.38 12.97
C LEU A 7 -8.86 -0.47 11.81
N ASN A 8 -9.93 0.30 12.03
CA ASN A 8 -10.39 1.32 11.10
C ASN A 8 -10.22 2.70 11.72
N LEU A 9 -9.36 3.50 11.08
CA LEU A 9 -9.03 4.87 11.46
C LEU A 9 -9.20 5.81 10.25
N ASN A 10 -10.09 5.48 9.31
CA ASN A 10 -10.32 6.30 8.14
C ASN A 10 -10.89 7.69 8.48
N LYS A 11 -10.49 8.72 7.73
CA LYS A 11 -11.03 10.10 7.83
C LYS A 11 -10.85 10.77 9.20
N ASN A 12 -9.69 10.61 9.83
CA ASN A 12 -9.40 11.17 11.16
C ASN A 12 -8.34 12.27 11.20
N LYS A 13 -7.86 12.76 10.04
CA LYS A 13 -6.77 13.75 9.93
C LYS A 13 -5.49 13.31 10.66
N ILE A 14 -5.25 12.00 10.77
CA ILE A 14 -4.07 11.45 11.44
C ILE A 14 -2.81 11.81 10.66
N GLU A 15 -1.80 12.33 11.35
CA GLU A 15 -0.49 12.65 10.76
C GLU A 15 0.56 11.60 11.11
N SER A 16 0.46 10.98 12.29
CA SER A 16 1.40 9.97 12.77
C SER A 16 0.68 8.70 13.22
N VAL A 17 1.29 7.56 12.90
CA VAL A 17 0.81 6.22 13.25
C VAL A 17 1.81 5.44 14.12
N ASN A 18 2.73 6.16 14.77
CA ASN A 18 3.82 5.56 15.56
C ASN A 18 3.35 4.59 16.65
N ASP A 19 2.19 4.84 17.25
CA ASP A 19 1.65 3.99 18.32
C ASP A 19 1.08 2.67 17.78
N LEU A 20 0.82 2.57 16.47
CA LEU A 20 0.34 1.32 15.86
C LEU A 20 1.40 0.22 15.86
N LYS A 21 2.67 0.54 16.11
CA LYS A 21 3.78 -0.44 16.19
C LYS A 21 3.57 -1.54 17.23
N PHE A 22 2.72 -1.29 18.23
CA PHE A 22 2.41 -2.24 19.31
C PHE A 22 1.27 -3.20 18.97
N LEU A 23 0.50 -2.92 17.91
CA LEU A 23 -0.69 -3.69 17.55
C LEU A 23 -0.33 -4.87 16.63
N VAL A 24 0.65 -5.67 17.05
CA VAL A 24 1.32 -6.71 16.22
C VAL A 24 0.39 -7.78 15.63
N ASN A 25 -0.81 -7.95 16.20
CA ASN A 25 -1.80 -8.93 15.76
C ASN A 25 -2.82 -8.37 14.75
N ILE A 26 -2.67 -7.12 14.31
CA ILE A 26 -3.54 -6.55 13.27
C ILE A 26 -3.32 -7.26 11.94
N THR A 27 -4.43 -7.67 11.34
CA THR A 27 -4.51 -8.28 10.01
C THR A 27 -5.11 -7.34 8.97
N ARG A 28 -5.95 -6.38 9.39
CA ARG A 28 -6.55 -5.37 8.50
C ARG A 28 -6.42 -3.98 9.10
N LEU A 29 -5.77 -3.08 8.37
CA LEU A 29 -5.56 -1.69 8.78
C LEU A 29 -6.11 -0.74 7.72
N ASN A 30 -7.11 0.04 8.10
CA ASN A 30 -7.66 1.09 7.26
C ASN A 30 -7.28 2.47 7.80
N LEU A 31 -6.41 3.16 7.05
CA LEU A 31 -5.89 4.50 7.33
C LEU A 31 -6.24 5.48 6.20
N ASN A 32 -7.27 5.18 5.42
CA ASN A 32 -7.68 6.01 4.29
C ASN A 32 -8.05 7.43 4.70
N SER A 33 -7.76 8.41 3.82
CA SER A 33 -8.16 9.80 3.96
C SER A 33 -7.65 10.43 5.26
N ASN A 34 -6.35 10.32 5.50
CA ASN A 34 -5.63 10.96 6.58
C ASN A 34 -4.49 11.83 6.00
N ASN A 35 -3.59 12.31 6.86
CA ASN A 35 -2.48 13.19 6.51
C ASN A 35 -1.12 12.48 6.72
N ILE A 36 -1.09 11.15 6.64
CA ILE A 36 0.09 10.34 7.00
C ILE A 36 1.18 10.50 5.93
N GLU A 37 2.41 10.70 6.38
CA GLU A 37 3.61 10.79 5.52
C GLU A 37 4.56 9.61 5.73
N ASP A 38 4.68 9.13 6.98
CA ASP A 38 5.56 8.03 7.37
C ASP A 38 4.77 6.83 7.93
N ILE A 39 5.08 5.65 7.39
CA ILE A 39 4.52 4.36 7.79
C ILE A 39 5.59 3.34 8.22
N THR A 40 6.84 3.74 8.39
CA THR A 40 7.97 2.88 8.78
C THR A 40 7.73 2.15 10.11
N CYS A 41 7.03 2.79 11.04
CA CYS A 41 6.64 2.22 12.33
C CYS A 41 5.75 0.97 12.20
N LEU A 42 5.08 0.77 11.06
CA LEU A 42 4.25 -0.41 10.78
C LEU A 42 5.07 -1.67 10.50
N SER A 43 6.41 -1.58 10.37
CA SER A 43 7.32 -2.69 10.01
C SER A 43 7.17 -3.96 10.85
N LYS A 44 6.66 -3.85 12.09
CA LYS A 44 6.42 -4.96 13.02
C LYS A 44 5.08 -5.68 12.83
N LEU A 45 4.15 -5.14 12.04
CA LEU A 45 2.83 -5.73 11.77
C LEU A 45 2.93 -6.87 10.74
N LYS A 46 3.65 -7.95 11.11
CA LYS A 46 3.98 -9.06 10.18
C LYS A 46 2.75 -9.87 9.73
N ASP A 47 1.65 -9.78 10.47
CA ASP A 47 0.40 -10.47 10.16
C ASP A 47 -0.58 -9.67 9.28
N LEU A 48 -0.17 -8.48 8.82
CA LEU A 48 -1.00 -7.63 7.99
C LEU A 48 -1.32 -8.29 6.65
N ARG A 49 -2.62 -8.39 6.35
CA ARG A 49 -3.20 -8.95 5.12
C ARG A 49 -3.81 -7.87 4.23
N GLU A 50 -4.39 -6.84 4.83
CA GLU A 50 -5.03 -5.74 4.12
C GLU A 50 -4.54 -4.40 4.69
N LEU A 51 -4.00 -3.55 3.81
CA LEU A 51 -3.51 -2.22 4.14
C LEU A 51 -4.13 -1.19 3.19
N HIS A 52 -4.93 -0.30 3.75
CA HIS A 52 -5.57 0.79 3.00
C HIS A 52 -5.01 2.14 3.45
N LEU A 53 -4.36 2.83 2.52
CA LEU A 53 -3.69 4.11 2.70
C LEU A 53 -4.13 5.14 1.66
N PHE A 54 -5.27 4.91 0.99
CA PHE A 54 -5.83 5.82 -0.01
C PHE A 54 -5.91 7.25 0.52
N LYS A 55 -5.51 8.23 -0.28
CA LYS A 55 -5.60 9.67 0.05
C LYS A 55 -4.84 9.99 1.35
N ASN A 56 -3.52 9.85 1.31
CA ASN A 56 -2.57 10.31 2.32
C ASN A 56 -1.46 11.13 1.61
N ARG A 57 -0.30 11.29 2.25
CA ARG A 57 0.85 12.06 1.71
C ARG A 57 2.12 11.22 1.64
N ILE A 58 1.98 9.89 1.59
CA ILE A 58 3.09 8.93 1.70
C ILE A 58 3.96 8.99 0.44
N VAL A 59 5.28 9.07 0.64
CA VAL A 59 6.29 9.04 -0.43
C VAL A 59 6.98 7.70 -0.49
N ASP A 60 7.38 7.18 0.69
CA ASP A 60 8.11 5.91 0.80
C ASP A 60 7.20 4.78 1.28
N ILE A 61 7.12 3.71 0.49
CA ILE A 61 6.42 2.47 0.84
C ILE A 61 7.39 1.30 1.04
N SER A 62 8.69 1.57 1.22
CA SER A 62 9.75 0.57 1.40
C SER A 62 9.41 -0.47 2.47
N VAL A 63 8.75 -0.03 3.55
CA VAL A 63 8.29 -0.87 4.67
C VAL A 63 7.38 -2.02 4.23
N VAL A 64 6.65 -1.87 3.12
CA VAL A 64 5.66 -2.84 2.64
C VAL A 64 6.28 -4.20 2.29
N ARG A 65 7.58 -4.24 1.96
CA ARG A 65 8.34 -5.49 1.75
C ARG A 65 8.32 -6.44 2.96
N ASN A 66 8.04 -5.90 4.15
CA ASN A 66 7.97 -6.66 5.39
C ASN A 66 6.68 -7.48 5.56
N PHE A 67 5.62 -7.13 4.82
CA PHE A 67 4.29 -7.71 5.00
C PHE A 67 4.11 -8.92 4.09
N ARG A 68 4.79 -10.02 4.41
CA ARG A 68 4.78 -11.26 3.58
C ARG A 68 3.39 -11.89 3.41
N LYS A 69 2.44 -11.55 4.29
CA LYS A 69 1.04 -12.02 4.24
C LYS A 69 0.10 -11.04 3.55
N LEU A 70 0.60 -9.90 3.06
CA LEU A 70 -0.21 -8.85 2.46
C LEU A 70 -0.79 -9.32 1.13
N VAL A 71 -2.12 -9.19 1.00
CA VAL A 71 -2.88 -9.58 -0.19
C VAL A 71 -3.60 -8.39 -0.82
N ILE A 72 -3.90 -7.35 -0.04
CA ILE A 72 -4.54 -6.12 -0.52
C ILE A 72 -3.72 -4.91 -0.08
N LEU A 73 -3.32 -4.10 -1.06
CA LEU A 73 -2.67 -2.81 -0.84
C LEU A 73 -3.36 -1.73 -1.67
N ASP A 74 -3.80 -0.66 -1.00
CA ASP A 74 -4.23 0.57 -1.66
C ASP A 74 -3.38 1.73 -1.17
N VAL A 75 -2.53 2.26 -2.03
CA VAL A 75 -1.73 3.48 -1.79
C VAL A 75 -2.08 4.56 -2.81
N SER A 76 -3.27 4.49 -3.43
CA SER A 76 -3.68 5.48 -4.42
C SER A 76 -3.90 6.86 -3.82
N LYS A 77 -3.73 7.92 -4.62
CA LYS A 77 -3.76 9.33 -4.16
C LYS A 77 -2.77 9.58 -3.03
N ASN A 78 -1.51 9.22 -3.26
CA ASN A 78 -0.37 9.53 -2.40
C ASN A 78 0.71 10.25 -3.23
N LYS A 79 1.96 10.25 -2.74
CA LYS A 79 3.11 10.83 -3.40
C LYS A 79 4.20 9.78 -3.70
N VAL A 80 3.81 8.52 -3.88
CA VAL A 80 4.75 7.40 -4.08
C VAL A 80 5.49 7.56 -5.40
N ILE A 81 6.81 7.33 -5.39
CA ILE A 81 7.67 7.43 -6.58
C ILE A 81 8.25 6.05 -6.95
N ASN A 82 8.64 5.25 -5.95
CA ASN A 82 9.27 3.95 -6.13
C ASN A 82 8.38 2.82 -5.57
N ILE A 83 8.32 1.71 -6.30
CA ILE A 83 7.52 0.53 -5.93
C ILE A 83 8.33 -0.78 -5.91
N ASP A 84 9.66 -0.71 -5.79
CA ASP A 84 10.56 -1.88 -5.71
C ASP A 84 10.20 -2.80 -4.54
N ALA A 85 9.67 -2.21 -3.46
CA ALA A 85 9.17 -2.94 -2.29
C ALA A 85 8.05 -3.95 -2.62
N LEU A 86 7.42 -3.86 -3.79
CA LEU A 86 6.35 -4.75 -4.24
C LEU A 86 6.85 -6.00 -4.98
N GLN A 87 8.11 -6.05 -5.42
CA GLN A 87 8.64 -7.08 -6.33
C GLN A 87 8.38 -8.52 -5.86
N ASN A 88 8.44 -8.78 -4.55
CA ASN A 88 8.31 -10.12 -3.97
C ASN A 88 7.02 -10.34 -3.16
N LEU A 89 6.04 -9.45 -3.29
CA LEU A 89 4.74 -9.63 -2.64
C LEU A 89 3.78 -10.38 -3.56
N TYR A 90 2.80 -11.06 -2.98
CA TYR A 90 1.73 -11.81 -3.69
C TYR A 90 0.35 -11.15 -3.49
N LEU A 91 0.28 -9.84 -3.76
CA LEU A 91 -0.97 -9.07 -3.79
C LEU A 91 -1.99 -9.60 -4.80
N VAL A 92 -3.21 -9.82 -4.33
CA VAL A 92 -4.43 -10.08 -5.10
C VAL A 92 -5.02 -8.76 -5.63
N LYS A 93 -4.92 -7.68 -4.84
CA LYS A 93 -5.38 -6.35 -5.22
C LYS A 93 -4.33 -5.31 -4.90
N LEU A 94 -3.96 -4.53 -5.92
CA LEU A 94 -3.04 -3.41 -5.82
C LEU A 94 -3.67 -2.19 -6.48
N ASN A 95 -3.67 -1.06 -5.77
CA ASN A 95 -4.00 0.23 -6.36
C ASN A 95 -2.91 1.25 -6.03
N VAL A 96 -2.25 1.73 -7.08
CA VAL A 96 -1.18 2.73 -7.03
C VAL A 96 -1.52 3.97 -7.86
N SER A 97 -2.77 4.11 -8.32
CA SER A 97 -3.20 5.23 -9.16
C SER A 97 -3.05 6.58 -8.43
N HIS A 98 -2.87 7.66 -9.19
CA HIS A 98 -2.65 9.01 -8.64
C HIS A 98 -1.45 9.06 -7.67
N ASN A 99 -0.29 8.61 -8.17
CA ASN A 99 1.03 8.74 -7.55
C ASN A 99 2.01 9.27 -8.62
N TYR A 100 3.30 9.34 -8.31
CA TYR A 100 4.36 9.83 -9.21
C TYR A 100 5.28 8.69 -9.67
N ILE A 101 4.73 7.50 -9.86
CA ILE A 101 5.47 6.30 -10.27
C ILE A 101 5.71 6.35 -11.78
N SER A 102 6.98 6.26 -12.18
CA SER A 102 7.40 6.17 -13.59
C SER A 102 7.84 4.75 -13.98
N ASP A 103 8.45 4.01 -13.05
CA ASP A 103 8.91 2.64 -13.30
C ASP A 103 7.94 1.60 -12.71
N PHE A 104 7.42 0.76 -13.59
CA PHE A 104 6.55 -0.38 -13.25
C PHE A 104 7.23 -1.74 -13.47
N SER A 105 8.54 -1.76 -13.77
CA SER A 105 9.34 -2.98 -13.88
C SER A 105 9.23 -3.91 -12.65
N PRO A 106 9.09 -3.42 -11.40
CA PRO A 106 8.91 -4.30 -10.24
C PRO A 106 7.64 -5.15 -10.29
N LEU A 107 6.66 -4.78 -11.13
CA LEU A 107 5.41 -5.53 -11.31
C LEU A 107 5.45 -6.49 -12.51
N GLN A 108 6.42 -6.36 -13.41
CA GLN A 108 6.48 -7.12 -14.66
C GLN A 108 6.79 -8.61 -14.46
N TYR A 109 7.47 -8.98 -13.38
CA TYR A 109 7.75 -10.38 -13.03
C TYR A 109 6.48 -11.22 -12.80
N ARG A 110 5.30 -10.61 -12.75
CA ARG A 110 3.99 -11.27 -12.60
C ARG A 110 3.29 -11.60 -13.92
N ALA A 111 3.76 -11.07 -15.05
CA ALA A 111 3.04 -11.15 -16.33
C ALA A 111 3.09 -12.54 -17.01
N SER A 112 3.79 -13.52 -16.43
CA SER A 112 3.74 -14.92 -16.88
C SER A 112 2.48 -15.66 -16.42
N VAL A 113 1.64 -15.08 -15.53
CA VAL A 113 0.39 -15.70 -15.09
C VAL A 113 -0.75 -14.66 -15.07
N ASN A 114 -1.59 -14.69 -16.12
CA ASN A 114 -2.89 -14.02 -16.26
C ASN A 114 -2.91 -12.48 -16.44
N THR A 115 -2.64 -12.08 -17.67
CA THR A 115 -2.86 -10.77 -18.28
C THR A 115 -4.35 -10.48 -18.49
N PHE A 116 -4.95 -9.51 -17.79
CA PHE A 116 -6.11 -8.78 -18.32
C PHE A 116 -6.26 -7.32 -17.86
N HIS A 117 -5.62 -6.87 -16.77
CA HIS A 117 -5.78 -5.47 -16.29
C HIS A 117 -4.63 -4.50 -16.64
N TYR A 118 -3.45 -4.98 -17.03
CA TYR A 118 -2.30 -4.09 -17.29
C TYR A 118 -2.43 -3.28 -18.58
N LYS A 119 -3.11 -3.80 -19.62
CA LYS A 119 -3.24 -3.09 -20.91
C LYS A 119 -4.05 -1.78 -20.82
N LEU A 120 -4.87 -1.59 -19.79
CA LEU A 120 -5.62 -0.35 -19.61
C LEU A 120 -4.81 0.72 -18.86
N PHE A 121 -3.87 0.32 -18.00
CA PHE A 121 -3.11 1.25 -17.15
C PHE A 121 -2.05 2.04 -17.95
N CYS A 122 -1.40 1.41 -18.94
CA CYS A 122 -0.42 2.11 -19.80
C CYS A 122 -1.07 3.09 -20.81
N ARG A 123 -2.38 3.00 -21.07
CA ARG A 123 -3.06 3.89 -22.03
C ARG A 123 -3.42 5.26 -21.43
N VAL A 124 -3.52 5.37 -20.11
CA VAL A 124 -3.93 6.61 -19.42
C VAL A 124 -2.75 7.58 -19.23
N LEU A 125 -1.50 7.10 -19.25
CA LEU A 125 -0.31 7.94 -19.06
C LEU A 125 0.23 8.62 -20.35
N LYS A 126 -0.48 8.49 -21.49
CA LYS A 126 -0.16 9.25 -22.72
C LYS A 126 -1.08 10.46 -22.97
N ILE A 127 -1.99 10.78 -22.06
CA ILE A 127 -2.88 11.94 -22.20
C ILE A 127 -2.95 12.69 -20.87
N THR A 128 -1.89 13.44 -20.55
CA THR A 128 -1.95 14.76 -19.89
C THR A 128 -0.57 15.39 -20.04
N SER A 129 -0.34 15.96 -21.22
CA SER A 129 0.47 17.18 -21.37
C SER A 129 -0.29 18.36 -20.78
#